data_AF-A0A511QK35-F1
#
_entry.id   AF-A0A511QK35-F1
#
_cell.length_a   1.000
_cell.length_b   1.000
_cell.length_c   1.000
_cell.angle_alpha   90.00
_cell.angle_beta   90.00
_cell.angle_gamma   90.00
#
_symmetry.space_group_name_H-M   'P 1'
#
loop_
_entity.id
_entity.type
_entity.pdbx_description
1 polymer ?
#
loop_
_entity_poly.entity_id
_entity_poly.type
_entity_poly.pdbx_seq_one_letter_code
_entity_poly.pdbx_strand_id
1 'polypeptide(L)'
;MSKALLSFVFISYILFFSQAIAEPYIPIYKKGVYITKHGLECVFDKSFKADYGKVDLCNANASVDVRFEIAQMRSVFNNANGESTENKKYVSFIVGDNSGAGIHVSDRVVQDHTRFTSWTERDDFIGGFAREYGISVEPIAGYTPSIYKQFPLNENKNYQHRDTTGFTIGINGSINADIGESGPRFSPEVSGSYTYTNKKTIVYNTSDYKIVNLTNHAKFEVKYVYDVNLCNSTLGGQGLYDCSWKDVLWGSSFVHDLKKINPVAYANFHPKMELIYEAPADEIGTTHFEITVSVAPQIIYGNVSYDGFNQKATAELVNTHHYLIKANVVIDWGHPLFEPEAHVYLQTLESNDKCLTVKNEKVFLSQCNGNWNQTWGLDNYQRYKSRSGHDLCLTVQDDKSLSIEQCSFAMNQKWYWEGEQLLSRFIDGSGEQYGLNASSDQLNVVPVNAEKALTRFMPALAKID
;
A
#
# COMPACT_ATOMS: atom_id res chain seq x y z
N MET A 1 66.31 23.80 26.83
CA MET A 1 66.07 22.80 25.78
C MET A 1 65.16 21.73 26.37
N SER A 2 63.97 21.58 25.77
CA SER A 2 62.79 20.94 26.34
C SER A 2 62.83 19.41 26.25
N LYS A 3 62.36 18.73 27.32
CA LYS A 3 62.11 17.29 27.36
C LYS A 3 60.74 16.99 26.74
N ALA A 4 60.68 16.13 25.73
CA ALA A 4 59.44 15.55 25.24
C ALA A 4 59.34 14.09 25.72
N LEU A 5 58.37 13.82 26.60
CA LEU A 5 57.89 12.48 26.94
C LEU A 5 57.11 11.93 25.75
N LEU A 6 57.48 10.76 25.22
CA LEU A 6 56.59 9.94 24.40
C LEU A 6 55.68 9.12 25.32
N SER A 7 54.38 9.38 25.26
CA SER A 7 53.33 8.56 25.85
C SER A 7 52.87 7.55 24.81
N PHE A 8 53.07 6.25 25.08
CA PHE A 8 52.51 5.16 24.28
C PHE A 8 51.08 4.89 24.75
N VAL A 9 50.09 5.26 23.92
CA VAL A 9 48.70 4.86 24.11
C VAL A 9 48.50 3.50 23.44
N PHE A 10 48.27 2.46 24.24
CA PHE A 10 47.78 1.16 23.77
C PHE A 10 46.30 1.34 23.37
N ILE A 11 46.02 1.34 22.07
CA ILE A 11 44.65 1.27 21.55
C ILE A 11 44.24 -0.19 21.57
N SER A 12 43.45 -0.56 22.57
CA SER A 12 42.76 -1.86 22.64
C SER A 12 41.65 -1.87 21.58
N TYR A 13 41.85 -2.64 20.51
CA TYR A 13 40.79 -2.94 19.55
C TYR A 13 39.81 -3.93 20.20
N ILE A 14 38.73 -3.41 20.77
CA ILE A 14 37.54 -4.22 21.06
C ILE A 14 36.90 -4.52 19.71
N LEU A 15 37.12 -5.73 19.21
CA LEU A 15 36.36 -6.31 18.10
C LEU A 15 34.92 -6.48 18.57
N PHE A 16 34.06 -5.52 18.25
CA PHE A 16 32.62 -5.75 18.24
C PHE A 16 32.34 -6.74 17.10
N PHE A 17 32.23 -8.03 17.44
CA PHE A 17 31.47 -8.95 16.60
C PHE A 17 30.02 -8.47 16.65
N SER A 18 29.58 -7.76 15.61
CA SER A 18 28.16 -7.63 15.33
C SER A 18 27.66 -9.05 15.06
N GLN A 19 27.04 -9.69 16.04
CA GLN A 19 26.09 -10.75 15.75
C GLN A 19 25.03 -10.09 14.87
N ALA A 20 25.04 -10.41 13.58
CA ALA A 20 23.96 -10.03 12.69
C ALA A 20 22.72 -10.72 13.24
N ILE A 21 21.90 -9.97 14.00
CA ILE A 21 20.59 -10.43 14.42
C ILE A 21 19.81 -10.61 13.12
N ALA A 22 19.45 -11.85 12.79
CA ALA A 22 18.69 -12.14 11.60
C ALA A 22 17.36 -11.36 11.63
N GLU A 23 17.03 -10.65 10.56
CA GLU A 23 15.79 -9.89 10.50
C GLU A 23 14.60 -10.86 10.49
N PRO A 24 13.58 -10.65 11.35
CA PRO A 24 12.45 -11.55 11.42
C PRO A 24 11.62 -11.48 10.13
N TYR A 25 11.18 -12.64 9.61
CA TYR A 25 10.32 -12.70 8.42
C TYR A 25 8.98 -12.02 8.69
N ILE A 26 8.58 -11.12 7.79
CA ILE A 26 7.32 -10.36 7.86
C ILE A 26 6.48 -10.68 6.61
N PRO A 27 5.29 -11.29 6.74
CA PRO A 27 4.43 -11.69 5.60
C PRO A 27 3.66 -10.48 5.03
N ILE A 28 4.41 -9.52 4.48
CA ILE A 28 3.85 -8.32 3.84
C ILE A 28 4.40 -8.23 2.42
N TYR A 29 3.49 -8.42 1.46
CA TYR A 29 3.83 -8.37 0.04
C TYR A 29 3.33 -7.09 -0.58
N LYS A 30 4.23 -6.30 -1.18
CA LYS A 30 3.94 -4.97 -1.68
C LYS A 30 4.05 -4.89 -3.19
N LYS A 31 3.05 -4.29 -3.83
CA LYS A 31 3.05 -3.99 -5.27
C LYS A 31 2.70 -2.52 -5.52
N GLY A 32 3.35 -1.92 -6.51
CA GLY A 32 3.01 -0.59 -6.99
C GLY A 32 1.94 -0.63 -8.09
N VAL A 33 0.93 0.24 -8.01
CA VAL A 33 -0.02 0.52 -9.09
C VAL A 33 0.05 1.99 -9.44
N TYR A 34 0.30 2.30 -10.71
CA TYR A 34 0.45 3.65 -11.21
C TYR A 34 -0.84 4.10 -11.93
N ILE A 35 -1.31 5.28 -11.57
CA ILE A 35 -2.43 5.96 -12.20
C ILE A 35 -1.89 7.21 -12.85
N THR A 36 -1.68 7.14 -14.17
CA THR A 36 -1.04 8.21 -14.93
C THR A 36 -1.91 8.69 -16.08
N LYS A 37 -1.94 10.01 -16.27
CA LYS A 37 -2.56 10.66 -17.42
C LYS A 37 -1.86 12.00 -17.64
N HIS A 38 -1.48 12.28 -18.89
CA HIS A 38 -0.82 13.53 -19.28
C HIS A 38 -1.59 14.18 -20.42
N GLY A 39 -1.33 15.46 -20.66
CA GLY A 39 -1.93 16.20 -21.77
C GLY A 39 -3.42 16.49 -21.55
N LEU A 40 -3.85 16.64 -20.30
CA LEU A 40 -5.22 17.03 -20.01
C LEU A 40 -5.41 18.52 -20.36
N GLU A 41 -6.44 18.80 -21.14
CA GLU A 41 -6.89 20.16 -21.45
C GLU A 41 -7.94 20.59 -20.43
N CYS A 42 -8.09 21.87 -20.15
CA CYS A 42 -9.11 22.40 -19.23
C CYS A 42 -9.91 23.48 -19.95
N VAL A 43 -10.73 23.04 -20.89
CA VAL A 43 -11.47 23.92 -21.78
C VAL A 43 -12.75 24.41 -21.11
N PHE A 44 -12.84 25.72 -20.91
CA PHE A 44 -14.01 26.41 -20.39
C PHE A 44 -14.46 27.52 -21.34
N ASP A 45 -15.73 27.88 -21.28
CA ASP A 45 -16.19 29.11 -21.93
C ASP A 45 -15.59 30.33 -21.20
N LYS A 46 -15.20 31.37 -21.94
CA LYS A 46 -14.63 32.59 -21.33
C LYS A 46 -15.66 33.40 -20.55
N SER A 47 -16.94 33.20 -20.85
CA SER A 47 -18.07 33.87 -20.20
C SER A 47 -19.08 32.83 -19.73
N PHE A 48 -19.79 33.13 -18.65
CA PHE A 48 -20.90 32.29 -18.22
C PHE A 48 -21.96 32.05 -19.32
N LYS A 49 -22.24 33.05 -20.16
CA LYS A 49 -23.22 32.95 -21.26
C LYS A 49 -22.69 32.24 -22.52
N ALA A 50 -21.41 31.82 -22.52
CA ALA A 50 -20.71 31.22 -23.66
C ALA A 50 -20.63 32.08 -24.95
N ASP A 51 -20.72 33.41 -24.82
CA ASP A 51 -20.76 34.33 -25.97
C ASP A 51 -19.36 34.71 -26.50
N TYR A 52 -18.29 34.43 -25.75
CA TYR A 52 -16.92 34.93 -26.01
C TYR A 52 -15.91 33.83 -26.34
N GLY A 53 -16.39 32.66 -26.75
CA GLY A 53 -15.55 31.49 -27.09
C GLY A 53 -14.97 30.80 -25.86
N LYS A 54 -13.95 29.96 -26.09
CA LYS A 54 -13.37 29.06 -25.08
C LYS A 54 -11.92 29.40 -24.76
N VAL A 55 -11.47 28.94 -23.60
CA VAL A 55 -10.10 29.04 -23.11
C VAL A 55 -9.69 27.71 -22.50
N ASP A 56 -8.50 27.22 -22.83
CA ASP A 56 -7.86 26.15 -22.08
C ASP A 56 -7.03 26.75 -20.95
N LEU A 57 -7.50 26.54 -19.72
CA LEU A 57 -6.84 27.07 -18.52
C LEU A 57 -5.64 26.22 -18.05
N CYS A 58 -5.43 25.05 -18.64
CA CYS A 58 -4.33 24.15 -18.32
C CYS A 58 -3.25 24.11 -19.42
N ASN A 59 -3.49 24.77 -20.56
CA ASN A 59 -2.60 24.78 -21.73
C ASN A 59 -2.14 23.38 -22.17
N ALA A 60 -3.03 22.40 -22.14
CA ALA A 60 -2.76 20.99 -22.40
C ALA A 60 -1.59 20.41 -21.57
N ASN A 61 -1.28 20.99 -20.41
CA ASN A 61 -0.16 20.58 -19.55
C ASN A 61 -0.64 19.91 -18.24
N ALA A 62 -1.95 19.78 -18.02
CA ALA A 62 -2.44 19.10 -16.82
C ALA A 62 -2.07 17.61 -16.86
N SER A 63 -1.69 17.09 -15.70
CA SER A 63 -1.29 15.69 -15.53
C SER A 63 -1.65 15.13 -14.17
N VAL A 64 -1.92 13.84 -14.14
CA VAL A 64 -2.09 13.03 -12.93
C VAL A 64 -1.00 11.97 -12.96
N ASP A 65 -0.21 11.88 -11.90
CA ASP A 65 0.75 10.80 -11.67
C ASP A 65 0.74 10.43 -10.18
N VAL A 66 -0.03 9.39 -9.86
CA VAL A 66 -0.20 8.88 -8.50
C VAL A 66 0.11 7.39 -8.46
N ARG A 67 0.98 6.99 -7.53
CA ARG A 67 1.38 5.61 -7.26
C ARG A 67 0.79 5.13 -5.94
N PHE A 68 -0.06 4.11 -6.04
CA PHE A 68 -0.57 3.36 -4.92
C PHE A 68 0.42 2.24 -4.57
N GLU A 69 0.81 2.16 -3.30
CA GLU A 69 1.43 0.97 -2.72
C GLU A 69 0.32 0.08 -2.17
N ILE A 70 0.19 -1.13 -2.71
CA ILE A 70 -0.79 -2.10 -2.30
C ILE A 70 -0.07 -3.20 -1.54
N ALA A 71 -0.45 -3.47 -0.30
CA ALA A 71 0.16 -4.54 0.50
C ALA A 71 -0.86 -5.62 0.85
N GLN A 72 -0.49 -6.89 0.64
CA GLN A 72 -1.25 -8.06 1.07
C GLN A 72 -0.58 -8.63 2.32
N MET A 73 -1.38 -8.90 3.35
CA MET A 73 -0.88 -9.22 4.68
C MET A 73 -1.75 -10.28 5.35
N ARG A 74 -1.11 -11.17 6.11
CA ARG A 74 -1.79 -12.13 6.97
C ARG A 74 -1.49 -11.85 8.43
N SER A 75 -2.53 -11.81 9.26
CA SER A 75 -2.39 -11.71 10.72
C SER A 75 -2.88 -12.99 11.37
N VAL A 76 -2.09 -13.60 12.24
CA VAL A 76 -2.55 -14.69 13.12
C VAL A 76 -3.02 -14.13 14.45
N PHE A 77 -3.84 -14.91 15.16
CA PHE A 77 -4.20 -14.57 16.52
C PHE A 77 -2.98 -14.69 17.44
N ASN A 78 -2.63 -13.61 18.12
CA ASN A 78 -1.63 -13.59 19.18
C ASN A 78 -2.18 -12.76 20.34
N ASN A 79 -1.97 -13.23 21.56
CA ASN A 79 -2.38 -12.55 22.79
C ASN A 79 -1.21 -12.40 23.79
N ALA A 80 0.02 -12.43 23.29
CA ALA A 80 1.21 -12.17 24.08
C ALA A 80 1.35 -10.67 24.39
N ASN A 81 1.74 -10.33 25.62
CA ASN A 81 2.18 -8.99 26.04
C ASN A 81 1.15 -7.85 25.93
N GLY A 82 -0.15 -8.14 25.98
CA GLY A 82 -1.20 -7.12 26.10
C GLY A 82 -1.63 -6.43 24.80
N GLU A 83 -1.04 -6.80 23.65
CA GLU A 83 -1.54 -6.44 22.32
C GLU A 83 -2.13 -7.69 21.65
N SER A 84 -3.46 -7.73 21.53
CA SER A 84 -4.16 -8.82 20.84
C SER A 84 -4.23 -8.53 19.35
N THR A 85 -3.89 -9.54 18.53
CA THR A 85 -4.07 -9.50 17.07
C THR A 85 -5.13 -10.50 16.66
N GLU A 86 -5.84 -10.23 15.56
CA GLU A 86 -6.89 -11.10 15.07
C GLU A 86 -6.40 -12.01 13.94
N ASN A 87 -7.08 -13.14 13.78
CA ASN A 87 -6.84 -14.07 12.69
C ASN A 87 -7.57 -13.61 11.40
N LYS A 88 -6.94 -12.73 10.62
CA LYS A 88 -7.54 -12.08 9.44
C LYS A 88 -6.57 -11.95 8.27
N LYS A 89 -7.10 -11.70 7.08
CA LYS A 89 -6.36 -11.25 5.89
C LYS A 89 -6.58 -9.74 5.74
N TYR A 90 -5.53 -9.00 5.39
CA TYR A 90 -5.59 -7.57 5.19
C TYR A 90 -5.03 -7.17 3.83
N VAL A 91 -5.66 -6.19 3.20
CA VAL A 91 -5.14 -5.51 2.01
C VAL A 91 -5.09 -4.03 2.30
N SER A 92 -3.90 -3.43 2.21
CA SER A 92 -3.75 -1.99 2.34
C SER A 92 -3.54 -1.31 0.99
N PHE A 93 -4.04 -0.09 0.87
CA PHE A 93 -3.82 0.84 -0.21
C PHE A 93 -3.24 2.12 0.40
N ILE A 94 -2.03 2.50 -0.01
CA ILE A 94 -1.32 3.64 0.56
C ILE A 94 -0.85 4.58 -0.55
N VAL A 95 -1.09 5.87 -0.34
CA VAL A 95 -0.46 6.96 -1.09
C VAL A 95 0.35 7.79 -0.10
N GLY A 96 1.68 7.71 -0.19
CA GLY A 96 2.63 8.33 0.72
C GLY A 96 3.47 9.44 0.07
N ASP A 97 4.68 9.67 0.58
CA ASP A 97 5.57 10.74 0.11
C ASP A 97 6.28 10.44 -1.20
N ASN A 98 6.54 9.17 -1.49
CA ASN A 98 7.21 8.73 -2.73
C ASN A 98 6.21 8.09 -3.71
N SER A 99 5.00 8.66 -3.80
CA SER A 99 3.86 8.10 -4.52
C SER A 99 3.60 8.75 -5.89
N GLY A 100 4.65 9.06 -6.65
CA GLY A 100 4.53 9.67 -7.99
C GLY A 100 4.78 11.18 -7.99
N ALA A 101 4.68 11.80 -9.17
CA ALA A 101 4.92 13.25 -9.32
C ALA A 101 3.80 14.13 -8.74
N GLY A 102 2.61 13.57 -8.52
CA GLY A 102 1.42 14.26 -8.00
C GLY A 102 0.43 14.63 -9.10
N ILE A 103 -0.47 15.55 -8.78
CA ILE A 103 -1.46 16.10 -9.70
C ILE A 103 -1.08 17.54 -10.03
N HIS A 104 -0.88 17.83 -11.31
CA HIS A 104 -0.59 19.15 -11.85
C HIS A 104 -1.77 19.61 -12.71
N VAL A 105 -2.23 20.84 -12.50
CA VAL A 105 -3.30 21.46 -13.28
C VAL A 105 -2.72 22.50 -14.23
N SER A 106 -1.88 23.41 -13.73
CA SER A 106 -1.24 24.44 -14.54
C SER A 106 0.04 24.96 -13.87
N ASP A 107 0.88 25.67 -14.63
CA ASP A 107 2.06 26.36 -14.07
C ASP A 107 1.70 27.67 -13.36
N ARG A 108 0.52 28.23 -13.67
CA ARG A 108 0.03 29.49 -13.10
C ARG A 108 -1.48 29.59 -13.21
N VAL A 109 -2.06 30.23 -12.19
CA VAL A 109 -3.45 30.70 -12.26
C VAL A 109 -3.56 31.79 -13.33
N VAL A 110 -4.57 31.68 -14.18
CA VAL A 110 -4.87 32.61 -15.26
C VAL A 110 -6.01 33.52 -14.82
N GLN A 111 -5.85 34.82 -15.03
CA GLN A 111 -6.88 35.83 -14.83
C GLN A 111 -6.88 36.77 -16.02
N ASP A 112 -8.05 37.05 -16.58
CA ASP A 112 -8.20 37.92 -17.75
C ASP A 112 -9.63 38.48 -17.85
N HIS A 113 -9.82 39.42 -18.76
CA HIS A 113 -11.11 40.00 -19.09
C HIS A 113 -11.84 39.15 -20.14
N THR A 114 -13.07 38.82 -19.84
CA THR A 114 -14.03 38.26 -20.80
C THR A 114 -14.58 39.35 -21.71
N ARG A 115 -14.98 40.48 -21.11
CA ARG A 115 -15.50 41.69 -21.78
C ARG A 115 -14.92 42.91 -21.09
N PHE A 116 -14.42 43.87 -21.86
CA PHE A 116 -13.90 45.13 -21.32
C PHE A 116 -14.48 46.31 -22.09
N THR A 117 -15.48 46.98 -21.52
CA THR A 117 -16.02 48.24 -22.06
C THR A 117 -15.33 49.42 -21.40
N SER A 118 -15.17 49.37 -20.08
CA SER A 118 -14.48 50.40 -19.29
C SER A 118 -14.04 49.85 -17.92
N TRP A 119 -13.30 50.67 -17.17
CA TRP A 119 -12.99 50.39 -15.76
C TRP A 119 -14.22 50.39 -14.84
N THR A 120 -15.42 50.70 -15.33
CA THR A 120 -16.66 50.58 -14.55
C THR A 120 -17.66 49.62 -15.18
N GLU A 121 -17.30 48.98 -16.30
CA GLU A 121 -18.13 47.96 -16.95
C GLU A 121 -17.24 46.92 -17.63
N ARG A 122 -17.01 45.81 -16.92
CA ARG A 122 -16.21 44.67 -17.41
C ARG A 122 -16.66 43.36 -16.77
N ASP A 123 -16.36 42.28 -17.46
CA ASP A 123 -16.51 40.91 -16.94
C ASP A 123 -15.15 40.25 -16.96
N ASP A 124 -14.81 39.59 -15.85
CA ASP A 124 -13.49 39.01 -15.60
C ASP A 124 -13.65 37.51 -15.28
N PHE A 125 -12.59 36.74 -15.48
CA PHE A 125 -12.51 35.38 -14.99
C PHE A 125 -11.17 35.09 -14.32
N ILE A 126 -11.17 34.07 -13.45
CA ILE A 126 -9.97 33.48 -12.86
C ILE A 126 -10.09 31.95 -12.95
N GLY A 127 -8.99 31.27 -13.28
CA GLY A 127 -9.00 29.82 -13.45
C GLY A 127 -7.60 29.23 -13.57
N GLY A 128 -7.52 27.95 -13.91
CA GLY A 128 -6.24 27.21 -13.98
C GLY A 128 -5.84 26.57 -12.66
N PHE A 129 -6.81 26.33 -11.77
CA PHE A 129 -6.64 25.64 -10.50
C PHE A 129 -7.81 24.68 -10.26
N ALA A 130 -7.63 23.70 -9.39
CA ALA A 130 -8.62 22.68 -9.09
C ALA A 130 -9.60 23.13 -8.00
N ARG A 131 -10.88 22.85 -8.21
CA ARG A 131 -11.89 22.88 -7.16
C ARG A 131 -11.78 21.67 -6.25
N GLU A 132 -11.50 20.50 -6.82
CA GLU A 132 -11.51 19.24 -6.10
C GLU A 132 -10.38 18.34 -6.60
N TYR A 133 -9.72 17.68 -5.65
CA TYR A 133 -8.96 16.45 -5.90
C TYR A 133 -9.64 15.32 -5.14
N GLY A 134 -9.73 14.14 -5.73
CA GLY A 134 -10.41 13.01 -5.10
C GLY A 134 -9.66 11.70 -5.29
N ILE A 135 -9.79 10.83 -4.31
CA ILE A 135 -9.37 9.43 -4.40
C ILE A 135 -10.52 8.55 -3.91
N SER A 136 -10.82 7.50 -4.66
CA SER A 136 -11.68 6.43 -4.20
C SER A 136 -11.07 5.06 -4.48
N VAL A 137 -11.40 4.12 -3.61
CA VAL A 137 -11.11 2.70 -3.79
C VAL A 137 -12.42 1.97 -3.48
N GLU A 138 -12.91 1.18 -4.44
CA GLU A 138 -14.20 0.52 -4.34
C GLU A 138 -14.11 -0.93 -4.81
N PRO A 139 -14.59 -1.90 -4.02
CA PRO A 139 -14.82 -3.25 -4.52
C PRO A 139 -16.03 -3.24 -5.48
N ILE A 140 -15.78 -3.53 -6.76
CA ILE A 140 -16.77 -3.48 -7.83
C ILE A 140 -17.33 -4.86 -8.22
N ALA A 141 -16.63 -5.94 -7.87
CA ALA A 141 -17.08 -7.32 -8.13
C ALA A 141 -16.40 -8.34 -7.21
N GLY A 142 -17.08 -9.48 -7.01
CA GLY A 142 -16.57 -10.60 -6.21
C GLY A 142 -16.91 -10.47 -4.73
N TYR A 143 -16.02 -10.95 -3.86
CA TYR A 143 -16.14 -10.81 -2.41
C TYR A 143 -16.05 -9.33 -2.01
N THR A 144 -16.86 -8.88 -1.05
CA THR A 144 -16.85 -7.50 -0.55
C THR A 144 -16.22 -7.46 0.84
N PRO A 145 -14.95 -7.04 0.96
CA PRO A 145 -14.27 -6.93 2.25
C PRO A 145 -14.75 -5.72 3.05
N SER A 146 -14.54 -5.76 4.36
CA SER A 146 -14.85 -4.65 5.26
C SER A 146 -13.68 -3.70 5.38
N ILE A 147 -13.93 -2.40 5.56
CA ILE A 147 -12.88 -1.44 5.88
C ILE A 147 -12.51 -1.61 7.36
N TYR A 148 -11.27 -2.01 7.63
CA TYR A 148 -10.69 -2.07 8.97
C TYR A 148 -10.20 -0.69 9.42
N LYS A 149 -9.50 0.03 8.53
CA LYS A 149 -8.92 1.33 8.83
C LYS A 149 -8.93 2.23 7.60
N GLN A 150 -9.09 3.52 7.84
CA GLN A 150 -9.02 4.53 6.79
C GLN A 150 -8.43 5.84 7.28
N PHE A 151 -7.84 6.58 6.34
CA PHE A 151 -7.25 7.88 6.53
C PHE A 151 -7.16 8.59 5.16
N PRO A 152 -7.39 9.92 5.07
CA PRO A 152 -7.73 10.86 6.15
C PRO A 152 -9.22 10.82 6.55
N LEU A 153 -9.53 11.38 7.72
CA LEU A 153 -10.90 11.61 8.17
C LEU A 153 -11.38 13.03 7.76
N ASN A 154 -12.62 13.38 8.09
CA ASN A 154 -13.18 14.71 7.80
C ASN A 154 -12.40 15.79 8.56
N GLU A 155 -11.92 16.81 7.85
CA GLU A 155 -11.12 17.90 8.43
C GLU A 155 -11.41 19.26 7.77
N ASN A 156 -11.27 20.33 8.56
CA ASN A 156 -11.44 21.72 8.11
C ASN A 156 -10.15 22.30 7.46
N LYS A 157 -10.23 23.51 6.86
CA LYS A 157 -9.09 24.20 6.19
C LYS A 157 -8.01 24.71 7.14
N ASN A 158 -6.82 25.00 6.62
CA ASN A 158 -5.68 25.59 7.34
C ASN A 158 -5.21 24.77 8.55
N TYR A 159 -5.31 23.45 8.44
CA TYR A 159 -4.81 22.54 9.46
C TYR A 159 -3.54 21.85 8.96
N GLN A 160 -2.50 21.90 9.79
CA GLN A 160 -1.30 21.10 9.64
C GLN A 160 -1.39 19.96 10.65
N HIS A 161 -1.52 18.73 10.16
CA HIS A 161 -1.59 17.56 11.02
C HIS A 161 -0.35 16.67 10.81
N ARG A 162 0.05 15.99 11.88
CA ARG A 162 1.06 14.93 11.90
C ARG A 162 0.41 13.68 12.47
N ASP A 163 -0.17 12.87 11.60
CA ASP A 163 -0.96 11.70 12.02
C ASP A 163 -0.05 10.48 12.01
N THR A 164 0.08 9.81 13.15
CA THR A 164 0.76 8.50 13.19
C THR A 164 -0.28 7.43 12.90
N THR A 165 -0.29 6.99 11.65
CA THR A 165 -1.12 5.89 11.14
C THR A 165 -0.32 4.57 11.16
N GLY A 166 -0.94 3.44 10.85
CA GLY A 166 -0.28 2.15 11.05
C GLY A 166 -1.19 0.98 11.38
N PHE A 167 -0.62 -0.21 11.41
CA PHE A 167 -1.33 -1.46 11.67
C PHE A 167 -0.48 -2.41 12.49
N THR A 168 -1.14 -3.38 13.12
CA THR A 168 -0.53 -4.40 13.94
C THR A 168 -1.01 -5.76 13.48
N ILE A 169 -0.08 -6.67 13.18
CA ILE A 169 -0.38 -8.05 12.76
C ILE A 169 0.34 -9.06 13.66
N GLY A 170 -0.29 -10.21 13.87
CA GLY A 170 0.37 -11.37 14.47
C GLY A 170 1.08 -12.18 13.39
N ILE A 171 2.28 -12.68 13.67
CA ILE A 171 3.10 -13.47 12.74
C ILE A 171 3.46 -14.81 13.40
N ASN A 172 3.36 -15.90 12.63
CA ASN A 172 3.85 -17.22 13.05
C ASN A 172 5.37 -17.26 12.92
N GLY A 173 6.08 -17.41 14.04
CA GLY A 173 7.54 -17.42 14.09
C GLY A 173 8.06 -16.93 15.43
N SER A 174 9.30 -17.29 15.78
CA SER A 174 9.89 -16.84 17.03
C SER A 174 10.85 -15.67 16.81
N ILE A 175 10.85 -14.74 17.77
CA ILE A 175 11.71 -13.55 17.80
C ILE A 175 13.21 -13.92 17.92
N ASN A 176 13.55 -15.19 18.20
CA ASN A 176 14.91 -15.67 18.47
C ASN A 176 15.28 -17.01 17.78
N ALA A 177 14.47 -17.55 16.86
CA ALA A 177 14.98 -18.61 15.98
C ALA A 177 15.92 -17.93 14.99
N ASP A 178 17.08 -18.54 14.73
CA ASP A 178 17.95 -18.18 13.60
C ASP A 178 17.15 -18.32 12.29
N ILE A 179 16.30 -17.35 11.96
CA ILE A 179 15.77 -17.16 10.61
C ILE A 179 16.83 -16.39 9.82
N GLY A 180 18.06 -16.94 9.80
CA GLY A 180 19.10 -16.49 8.88
C GLY A 180 18.71 -16.81 7.43
N GLU A 181 19.66 -16.70 6.49
CA GLU A 181 19.43 -17.03 5.07
C GLU A 181 18.87 -18.45 4.83
N SER A 182 18.98 -19.34 5.83
CA SER A 182 18.51 -20.73 5.81
C SER A 182 17.05 -20.96 6.27
N GLY A 183 16.24 -19.92 6.47
CA GLY A 183 14.81 -20.06 6.83
C GLY A 183 14.54 -20.75 8.19
N PRO A 184 13.27 -20.90 8.61
CA PRO A 184 12.94 -21.49 9.90
C PRO A 184 13.26 -23.00 9.93
N ARG A 185 14.18 -23.41 10.80
CA ARG A 185 14.36 -24.82 11.22
C ARG A 185 13.61 -25.03 12.53
N PHE A 186 12.72 -26.02 12.57
CA PHE A 186 11.98 -26.34 13.79
C PHE A 186 12.89 -27.04 14.80
N SER A 187 13.30 -26.31 15.84
CA SER A 187 13.78 -26.92 17.10
C SER A 187 12.57 -27.13 18.02
N PRO A 188 12.46 -28.28 18.72
CA PRO A 188 11.33 -28.61 19.62
C PRO A 188 11.00 -27.56 20.70
N GLU A 189 11.88 -26.58 20.94
CA GLU A 189 11.77 -25.62 22.03
C GLU A 189 11.14 -24.27 21.65
N VAL A 190 10.86 -23.99 20.37
CA VAL A 190 10.59 -22.61 19.94
C VAL A 190 9.43 -22.48 18.94
N SER A 191 8.20 -22.72 19.40
CA SER A 191 6.97 -22.27 18.72
C SER A 191 6.40 -21.04 19.41
N GLY A 192 6.48 -19.87 18.77
CA GLY A 192 5.87 -18.63 19.26
C GLY A 192 5.18 -17.90 18.11
N SER A 193 4.22 -17.05 18.46
CA SER A 193 3.74 -15.99 17.58
C SER A 193 4.24 -14.65 18.12
N TYR A 194 4.58 -13.72 17.25
CA TYR A 194 4.97 -12.38 17.64
C TYR A 194 4.13 -11.31 16.96
N THR A 195 4.14 -10.11 17.53
CA THR A 195 3.36 -8.98 17.04
C THR A 195 4.28 -8.03 16.28
N TYR A 196 3.91 -7.68 15.05
CA TYR A 196 4.58 -6.66 14.24
C TYR A 196 3.68 -5.43 14.11
N THR A 197 4.20 -4.29 14.55
CA THR A 197 3.50 -3.01 14.48
C THR A 197 4.24 -2.08 13.52
N ASN A 198 3.60 -1.76 12.39
CA ASN A 198 4.09 -0.74 11.47
C ASN A 198 3.40 0.59 11.80
N LYS A 199 4.18 1.66 12.00
CA LYS A 199 3.66 3.01 12.18
C LYS A 199 4.25 3.92 11.13
N LYS A 200 3.40 4.72 10.48
CA LYS A 200 3.78 5.72 9.50
C LYS A 200 3.17 7.06 9.86
N THR A 201 4.04 8.05 10.00
CA THR A 201 3.62 9.43 10.21
C THR A 201 3.32 10.08 8.86
N ILE A 202 2.08 10.47 8.65
CA ILE A 202 1.66 11.22 7.47
C ILE A 202 1.52 12.68 7.87
N VAL A 203 2.25 13.56 7.17
CA VAL A 203 2.16 15.00 7.35
C VAL A 203 1.47 15.59 6.13
N TYR A 204 0.42 16.37 6.35
CA TYR A 204 -0.27 17.07 5.29
C TYR A 204 -0.65 18.49 5.75
N ASN A 205 -0.62 19.42 4.79
CA ASN A 205 -1.07 20.78 4.96
C ASN A 205 -2.26 20.96 4.02
N THR A 206 -3.43 21.17 4.59
CA THR A 206 -4.66 21.30 3.79
C THR A 206 -4.73 22.66 3.07
N SER A 207 -4.00 23.67 3.54
CA SER A 207 -4.00 25.05 3.02
C SER A 207 -5.43 25.49 2.67
N ASP A 208 -5.76 25.63 1.38
CA ASP A 208 -7.06 26.11 0.90
C ASP A 208 -8.16 25.03 0.82
N TYR A 209 -7.82 23.77 1.03
CA TYR A 209 -8.74 22.64 0.88
C TYR A 209 -9.25 22.17 2.24
N LYS A 210 -10.51 21.72 2.28
CA LYS A 210 -11.04 20.90 3.37
C LYS A 210 -11.06 19.43 2.94
N ILE A 211 -10.96 18.52 3.89
CA ILE A 211 -11.04 17.09 3.61
C ILE A 211 -12.46 16.63 3.89
N VAL A 212 -13.11 16.08 2.87
CA VAL A 212 -14.42 15.47 2.93
C VAL A 212 -14.27 13.98 2.67
N ASN A 213 -14.36 13.19 3.73
CA ASN A 213 -14.42 11.74 3.68
C ASN A 213 -15.90 11.32 3.58
N LEU A 214 -16.23 10.66 2.47
CA LEU A 214 -17.55 10.14 2.11
C LEU A 214 -17.61 8.61 2.18
N THR A 215 -16.62 7.97 2.81
CA THR A 215 -16.55 6.52 2.93
C THR A 215 -17.83 5.96 3.52
N ASN A 216 -18.37 4.94 2.87
CA ASN A 216 -19.57 4.25 3.31
C ASN A 216 -19.43 2.75 3.06
N HIS A 217 -19.67 1.94 4.10
CA HIS A 217 -19.46 0.50 4.07
C HIS A 217 -18.08 0.12 3.53
N ALA A 218 -18.02 -0.53 2.35
CA ALA A 218 -16.80 -0.98 1.71
C ALA A 218 -16.25 0.01 0.67
N LYS A 219 -16.97 1.10 0.37
CA LYS A 219 -16.53 2.12 -0.58
C LYS A 219 -15.75 3.20 0.16
N PHE A 220 -14.45 3.32 -0.11
CA PHE A 220 -13.64 4.42 0.37
C PHE A 220 -13.68 5.58 -0.63
N GLU A 221 -13.96 6.79 -0.13
CA GLU A 221 -13.98 8.00 -0.95
C GLU A 221 -13.56 9.21 -0.13
N VAL A 222 -12.49 9.87 -0.57
CA VAL A 222 -11.97 11.10 0.05
C VAL A 222 -11.81 12.17 -1.01
N LYS A 223 -12.28 13.36 -0.67
CA LYS A 223 -12.20 14.56 -1.51
C LYS A 223 -11.53 15.69 -0.77
N TYR A 224 -10.55 16.29 -1.41
CA TYR A 224 -9.97 17.57 -1.03
C TYR A 224 -10.74 18.63 -1.78
N VAL A 225 -11.60 19.36 -1.07
CA VAL A 225 -12.51 20.35 -1.67
C VAL A 225 -12.03 21.75 -1.34
N TYR A 226 -11.74 22.55 -2.35
CA TYR A 226 -11.48 23.97 -2.21
C TYR A 226 -12.79 24.60 -1.76
N ASP A 227 -12.89 25.10 -0.51
CA ASP A 227 -14.17 25.69 -0.10
C ASP A 227 -14.40 27.04 -0.80
N VAL A 228 -15.45 27.01 -1.62
CA VAL A 228 -15.87 28.02 -2.59
C VAL A 228 -16.82 29.02 -1.93
N ASN A 229 -16.60 29.42 -0.68
CA ASN A 229 -17.09 30.73 -0.29
C ASN A 229 -16.48 31.70 -1.30
N LEU A 230 -17.26 32.18 -2.29
CA LEU A 230 -16.79 32.95 -3.46
C LEU A 230 -15.86 34.10 -3.03
N CYS A 231 -16.10 34.60 -1.82
CA CYS A 231 -15.39 35.64 -1.09
C CYS A 231 -13.93 35.30 -0.74
N ASN A 232 -13.59 34.01 -0.63
CA ASN A 232 -12.23 33.56 -0.38
C ASN A 232 -11.29 33.91 -1.54
N SER A 233 -11.84 34.06 -2.75
CA SER A 233 -11.08 34.43 -3.95
C SER A 233 -11.18 35.91 -4.31
N THR A 234 -12.13 36.67 -3.75
CA THR A 234 -12.33 38.09 -4.11
C THR A 234 -11.33 39.01 -3.42
N LEU A 235 -11.02 40.18 -4.00
CA LEU A 235 -10.26 41.23 -3.29
C LEU A 235 -11.02 41.78 -2.06
N GLY A 236 -12.36 41.76 -2.13
CA GLY A 236 -13.29 42.17 -1.06
C GLY A 236 -13.57 41.12 0.00
N GLY A 237 -14.20 41.55 1.09
CA GLY A 237 -14.74 40.69 2.15
C GLY A 237 -16.19 40.25 1.89
N GLN A 238 -16.73 39.43 2.79
CA GLN A 238 -18.15 39.05 2.77
C GLN A 238 -19.06 40.28 3.01
N GLY A 239 -19.93 40.57 2.05
CA GLY A 239 -21.14 41.37 2.28
C GLY A 239 -22.23 40.53 2.96
N LEU A 240 -23.35 41.16 3.35
CA LEU A 240 -24.45 40.47 4.04
C LEU A 240 -25.12 39.37 3.19
N TYR A 241 -25.03 39.47 1.85
CA TYR A 241 -25.67 38.55 0.88
C TYR A 241 -24.82 38.22 -0.35
N ASP A 242 -23.65 38.86 -0.55
CA ASP A 242 -22.82 38.68 -1.73
C ASP A 242 -21.31 38.81 -1.43
N CYS A 243 -20.50 38.34 -2.37
CA CYS A 243 -19.04 38.48 -2.35
C CYS A 243 -18.66 39.63 -3.27
N SER A 244 -18.58 40.82 -2.68
CA SER A 244 -18.44 42.06 -3.43
C SER A 244 -17.47 43.05 -2.78
N TRP A 245 -16.93 43.93 -3.61
CA TRP A 245 -16.20 45.11 -3.14
C TRP A 245 -16.60 46.34 -3.96
N LYS A 246 -16.35 47.52 -3.40
CA LYS A 246 -16.49 48.79 -4.09
C LYS A 246 -15.14 49.47 -4.19
N ASP A 247 -14.94 50.20 -5.28
CA ASP A 247 -13.73 51.00 -5.52
C ASP A 247 -14.10 52.29 -6.26
N VAL A 248 -13.17 53.22 -6.34
CA VAL A 248 -13.32 54.46 -7.13
C VAL A 248 -13.51 54.16 -8.61
N LEU A 249 -14.16 55.05 -9.35
CA LEU A 249 -14.53 54.82 -10.78
C LEU A 249 -13.33 54.57 -11.72
N TRP A 250 -12.12 54.96 -11.33
CA TRP A 250 -10.88 54.73 -12.10
C TRP A 250 -10.02 53.58 -11.55
N GLY A 251 -10.53 52.81 -10.58
CA GLY A 251 -9.86 51.63 -10.06
C GLY A 251 -9.73 50.55 -11.12
N SER A 252 -8.59 49.86 -11.15
CA SER A 252 -8.24 48.86 -12.18
C SER A 252 -8.18 47.43 -11.64
N SER A 253 -8.73 47.21 -10.45
CA SER A 253 -8.62 45.95 -9.72
C SER A 253 -9.49 44.86 -10.33
N PHE A 254 -8.98 43.64 -10.44
CA PHE A 254 -9.80 42.48 -10.82
C PHE A 254 -10.76 42.07 -9.70
N VAL A 255 -11.87 41.41 -10.04
CA VAL A 255 -12.81 40.89 -9.02
C VAL A 255 -12.11 39.96 -8.01
N HIS A 256 -11.20 39.13 -8.52
CA HIS A 256 -10.49 38.09 -7.76
C HIS A 256 -9.02 38.42 -7.51
N ASP A 257 -8.48 37.92 -6.39
CA ASP A 257 -7.09 38.06 -5.98
C ASP A 257 -6.30 36.77 -6.23
N LEU A 258 -5.40 36.81 -7.22
CA LEU A 258 -4.50 35.70 -7.54
C LEU A 258 -3.66 35.26 -6.33
N LYS A 259 -3.32 36.17 -5.42
CA LYS A 259 -2.44 35.89 -4.27
C LYS A 259 -3.10 35.01 -3.21
N LYS A 260 -4.44 34.86 -3.26
CA LYS A 260 -5.20 34.00 -2.34
C LYS A 260 -5.26 32.55 -2.81
N ILE A 261 -4.71 32.21 -3.97
CA ILE A 261 -4.68 30.84 -4.49
C ILE A 261 -3.29 30.23 -4.23
N ASN A 262 -3.22 29.24 -3.33
CA ASN A 262 -1.96 28.58 -3.04
C ASN A 262 -1.52 27.64 -4.18
N PRO A 263 -0.21 27.44 -4.39
CA PRO A 263 0.33 26.53 -5.42
C PRO A 263 -0.19 25.10 -5.36
N VAL A 264 -0.59 24.62 -4.18
CA VAL A 264 -1.23 23.30 -4.00
C VAL A 264 -2.51 23.14 -4.83
N ALA A 265 -3.16 24.23 -5.20
CA ALA A 265 -4.38 24.21 -6.00
C ALA A 265 -4.11 24.05 -7.52
N TYR A 266 -2.88 24.23 -8.00
CA TYR A 266 -2.60 24.19 -9.44
C TYR A 266 -1.25 23.58 -9.83
N ALA A 267 -0.18 23.92 -9.12
CA ALA A 267 1.18 23.59 -9.53
C ALA A 267 1.55 22.13 -9.20
N ASN A 268 1.25 21.68 -7.98
CA ASN A 268 1.45 20.28 -7.60
C ASN A 268 0.67 19.91 -6.35
N PHE A 269 -0.23 18.93 -6.47
CA PHE A 269 -0.98 18.34 -5.37
C PHE A 269 -0.56 16.88 -5.13
N HIS A 270 -0.15 16.57 -3.91
CA HIS A 270 0.20 15.22 -3.47
C HIS A 270 -0.85 14.68 -2.52
N PRO A 271 -1.80 13.86 -2.98
CA PRO A 271 -2.76 13.25 -2.06
C PRO A 271 -2.06 12.31 -1.09
N LYS A 272 -2.64 12.16 0.11
CA LYS A 272 -2.16 11.22 1.12
C LYS A 272 -3.32 10.39 1.61
N MET A 273 -3.17 9.08 1.61
CA MET A 273 -4.18 8.18 2.16
C MET A 273 -3.58 6.88 2.68
N GLU A 274 -4.28 6.28 3.62
CA GLU A 274 -4.12 4.90 4.04
C GLU A 274 -5.52 4.28 4.12
N LEU A 275 -5.71 3.15 3.47
CA LEU A 275 -6.93 2.37 3.55
C LEU A 275 -6.54 0.91 3.77
N ILE A 276 -7.18 0.25 4.73
CA ILE A 276 -6.96 -1.16 5.01
C ILE A 276 -8.31 -1.87 4.99
N TYR A 277 -8.45 -2.82 4.07
CA TYR A 277 -9.53 -3.77 4.04
C TYR A 277 -9.17 -5.03 4.83
N GLU A 278 -10.18 -5.67 5.41
CA GLU A 278 -10.06 -6.97 6.06
C GLU A 278 -11.01 -8.02 5.46
N ALA A 279 -10.56 -9.26 5.50
CA ALA A 279 -11.34 -10.44 5.16
C ALA A 279 -11.11 -11.56 6.18
N PRO A 280 -12.06 -12.50 6.34
CA PRO A 280 -11.88 -13.73 7.10
C PRO A 280 -10.63 -14.51 6.65
N ALA A 281 -10.02 -15.23 7.60
CA ALA A 281 -8.82 -16.03 7.33
C ALA A 281 -9.05 -17.19 6.34
N ASP A 282 -10.29 -17.66 6.23
CA ASP A 282 -10.75 -18.76 5.37
C ASP A 282 -11.35 -18.29 4.05
N GLU A 283 -11.38 -16.98 3.77
CA GLU A 283 -11.88 -16.44 2.50
C GLU A 283 -10.96 -16.83 1.34
N ILE A 284 -11.52 -17.42 0.28
CA ILE A 284 -10.78 -17.93 -0.89
C ILE A 284 -11.23 -17.30 -2.22
N GLY A 285 -12.24 -16.43 -2.19
CA GLY A 285 -12.74 -15.74 -3.38
C GLY A 285 -11.80 -14.65 -3.87
N THR A 286 -12.28 -13.88 -4.84
CA THR A 286 -11.56 -12.75 -5.42
C THR A 286 -12.33 -11.45 -5.19
N THR A 287 -11.62 -10.35 -5.02
CA THR A 287 -12.20 -8.99 -5.05
C THR A 287 -11.57 -8.19 -6.18
N HIS A 288 -12.41 -7.60 -7.02
CA HIS A 288 -12.01 -6.63 -8.03
C HIS A 288 -12.20 -5.23 -7.45
N PHE A 289 -11.11 -4.50 -7.28
CA PHE A 289 -11.11 -3.12 -6.84
C PHE A 289 -10.96 -2.17 -8.03
N GLU A 290 -11.76 -1.12 -8.06
CA GLU A 290 -11.54 0.06 -8.90
C GLU A 290 -10.94 1.16 -8.03
N ILE A 291 -9.76 1.65 -8.44
CA ILE A 291 -9.11 2.82 -7.87
C ILE A 291 -9.37 3.98 -8.81
N THR A 292 -9.93 5.08 -8.30
CA THR A 292 -10.16 6.30 -9.07
C THR A 292 -9.39 7.45 -8.46
N VAL A 293 -8.64 8.17 -9.29
CA VAL A 293 -8.10 9.49 -8.98
C VAL A 293 -8.87 10.51 -9.80
N SER A 294 -9.40 11.53 -9.12
CA SER A 294 -10.15 12.60 -9.77
C SER A 294 -9.50 13.96 -9.58
N VAL A 295 -9.54 14.78 -10.62
CA VAL A 295 -9.17 16.19 -10.57
C VAL A 295 -10.28 17.00 -11.22
N ALA A 296 -10.68 18.08 -10.57
CA ALA A 296 -11.76 18.93 -11.03
C ALA A 296 -11.31 20.38 -11.23
N PRO A 297 -10.68 20.74 -12.36
CA PRO A 297 -10.33 22.12 -12.69
C PRO A 297 -11.57 23.02 -12.69
N GLN A 298 -11.39 24.30 -12.36
CA GLN A 298 -12.48 25.28 -12.34
C GLN A 298 -12.12 26.62 -12.98
N ILE A 299 -13.19 27.35 -13.30
CA ILE A 299 -13.20 28.77 -13.67
C ILE A 299 -14.24 29.49 -12.79
N ILE A 300 -13.88 30.67 -12.30
CA ILE A 300 -14.76 31.56 -11.53
C ILE A 300 -14.92 32.86 -12.33
N TYR A 301 -16.16 33.30 -12.49
CA TYR A 301 -16.51 34.54 -13.19
C TYR A 301 -16.82 35.66 -12.20
N GLY A 302 -16.48 36.88 -12.61
CA GLY A 302 -16.80 38.10 -11.90
C GLY A 302 -17.31 39.18 -12.84
N ASN A 303 -18.12 40.08 -12.30
CA ASN A 303 -18.61 41.26 -12.97
C ASN A 303 -18.17 42.51 -12.22
N VAL A 304 -17.87 43.56 -12.97
CA VAL A 304 -17.71 44.91 -12.45
C VAL A 304 -18.67 45.84 -13.17
N SER A 305 -19.48 46.54 -12.39
CA SER A 305 -20.50 47.46 -12.88
C SER A 305 -20.44 48.80 -12.16
N TYR A 306 -20.96 49.82 -12.83
CA TYR A 306 -21.07 51.17 -12.29
C TYR A 306 -22.13 51.22 -11.19
N ASP A 307 -21.78 51.81 -10.04
CA ASP A 307 -22.64 51.96 -8.87
C ASP A 307 -22.54 53.39 -8.29
N GLY A 308 -23.05 54.35 -9.06
CA GLY A 308 -23.07 55.76 -8.70
C GLY A 308 -21.66 56.37 -8.66
N PHE A 309 -21.20 56.84 -7.51
CA PHE A 309 -19.85 57.43 -7.40
C PHE A 309 -18.73 56.40 -7.27
N ASN A 310 -19.04 55.10 -7.33
CA ASN A 310 -18.10 53.99 -7.22
C ASN A 310 -18.35 52.95 -8.32
N GLN A 311 -17.41 52.04 -8.52
CA GLN A 311 -17.65 50.76 -9.19
C GLN A 311 -17.94 49.68 -8.14
N LYS A 312 -18.80 48.72 -8.47
CA LYS A 312 -19.08 47.51 -7.68
C LYS A 312 -18.56 46.30 -8.44
N ALA A 313 -17.76 45.49 -7.77
CA ALA A 313 -17.31 44.20 -8.27
C ALA A 313 -18.01 43.07 -7.51
N THR A 314 -18.43 42.02 -8.22
CA THR A 314 -19.14 40.87 -7.67
C THR A 314 -18.60 39.58 -8.27
N ALA A 315 -18.29 38.60 -7.44
CA ALA A 315 -18.12 37.22 -7.91
C ALA A 315 -19.50 36.64 -8.26
N GLU A 316 -19.63 36.03 -9.43
CA GLU A 316 -20.93 35.58 -9.95
C GLU A 316 -21.09 34.06 -9.85
N LEU A 317 -20.29 33.32 -10.61
CA LEU A 317 -20.56 31.91 -10.91
C LEU A 317 -19.26 31.12 -11.02
N VAL A 318 -19.37 29.81 -10.81
CA VAL A 318 -18.27 28.85 -10.93
C VAL A 318 -18.68 27.75 -11.87
N ASN A 319 -17.78 27.39 -12.79
CA ASN A 319 -17.90 26.19 -13.60
C ASN A 319 -16.73 25.24 -13.29
N THR A 320 -16.99 23.94 -13.35
CA THR A 320 -16.02 22.89 -12.98
C THR A 320 -16.11 21.77 -13.99
N HIS A 321 -14.97 21.25 -14.42
CA HIS A 321 -14.89 20.05 -15.26
C HIS A 321 -14.30 18.90 -14.46
N HIS A 322 -14.79 17.68 -14.61
CA HIS A 322 -14.34 16.53 -13.80
C HIS A 322 -13.59 15.51 -14.66
N TYR A 323 -12.34 15.25 -14.29
CA TYR A 323 -11.55 14.16 -14.84
C TYR A 323 -11.52 12.98 -13.85
N LEU A 324 -11.81 11.79 -14.35
CA LEU A 324 -11.74 10.53 -13.60
C LEU A 324 -10.74 9.61 -14.28
N ILE A 325 -9.64 9.28 -13.59
CA ILE A 325 -8.61 8.36 -14.06
C ILE A 325 -8.70 7.11 -13.21
N LYS A 326 -8.94 5.97 -13.85
CA LYS A 326 -9.27 4.71 -13.18
C LYS A 326 -8.20 3.65 -13.41
N ALA A 327 -7.99 2.80 -12.41
CA ALA A 327 -7.19 1.59 -12.50
C ALA A 327 -7.89 0.44 -11.76
N ASN A 328 -7.71 -0.78 -12.26
CA ASN A 328 -8.31 -1.97 -11.67
C ASN A 328 -7.25 -2.86 -11.03
N VAL A 329 -7.56 -3.40 -9.86
CA VAL A 329 -6.70 -4.32 -9.11
C VAL A 329 -7.53 -5.52 -8.70
N VAL A 330 -6.97 -6.71 -8.87
CA VAL A 330 -7.61 -7.96 -8.44
C VAL A 330 -6.81 -8.52 -7.27
N ILE A 331 -7.52 -8.82 -6.19
CA ILE A 331 -6.98 -9.54 -5.04
C ILE A 331 -7.63 -10.92 -5.02
N ASP A 332 -6.80 -11.96 -4.98
CA ASP A 332 -7.20 -13.34 -4.74
C ASP A 332 -6.94 -13.68 -3.27
N TRP A 333 -8.01 -13.82 -2.49
CA TRP A 333 -7.90 -14.11 -1.06
C TRP A 333 -7.41 -15.54 -0.80
N GLY A 334 -7.58 -16.46 -1.75
CA GLY A 334 -7.06 -17.82 -1.70
C GLY A 334 -5.57 -17.91 -2.04
N HIS A 335 -4.96 -16.80 -2.46
CA HIS A 335 -3.56 -16.79 -2.88
C HIS A 335 -2.61 -17.11 -1.70
N PRO A 336 -1.55 -17.91 -1.92
CA PRO A 336 -0.53 -18.21 -0.91
C PRO A 336 0.10 -17.02 -0.17
N LEU A 337 -0.02 -15.79 -0.66
CA LEU A 337 0.56 -14.61 -0.02
C LEU A 337 -0.14 -14.28 1.32
N PHE A 338 -1.34 -14.82 1.50
CA PHE A 338 -2.09 -14.74 2.74
C PHE A 338 -1.81 -15.91 3.69
N GLU A 339 -0.75 -16.67 3.46
CA GLU A 339 -0.31 -17.68 4.42
C GLU A 339 0.63 -17.03 5.46
N PRO A 340 0.44 -17.32 6.75
CA PRO A 340 1.18 -16.63 7.81
C PRO A 340 2.61 -17.15 8.00
N GLU A 341 2.92 -18.34 7.48
CA GLU A 341 4.26 -18.93 7.60
C GLU A 341 5.24 -18.34 6.58
N ALA A 342 6.52 -18.36 6.91
CA ALA A 342 7.59 -18.05 5.96
C ALA A 342 7.52 -19.00 4.75
N HIS A 343 7.60 -18.42 3.56
CA HIS A 343 7.71 -19.17 2.33
C HIS A 343 9.14 -19.64 2.15
N VAL A 344 9.32 -20.94 2.00
CA VAL A 344 10.62 -21.57 1.83
C VAL A 344 10.65 -22.53 0.67
N TYR A 345 11.81 -22.66 0.06
CA TYR A 345 12.18 -23.82 -0.75
C TYR A 345 12.85 -24.84 0.15
N LEU A 346 12.55 -26.13 -0.06
CA LEU A 346 13.26 -27.23 0.59
C LEU A 346 14.27 -27.80 -0.39
N GLN A 347 15.51 -27.30 -0.30
CA GLN A 347 16.59 -27.65 -1.21
C GLN A 347 17.40 -28.81 -0.64
N THR A 348 17.73 -29.81 -1.47
CA THR A 348 18.66 -30.86 -1.07
C THR A 348 20.11 -30.36 -1.14
N LEU A 349 20.94 -30.77 -0.19
CA LEU A 349 22.38 -30.50 -0.17
C LEU A 349 23.20 -31.54 -0.95
N GLU A 350 22.54 -32.57 -1.48
CA GLU A 350 23.18 -33.63 -2.28
C GLU A 350 23.24 -33.28 -3.78
N SER A 351 22.63 -32.15 -4.17
CA SER A 351 22.65 -31.64 -5.54
C SER A 351 22.65 -30.11 -5.54
N ASN A 352 23.33 -29.50 -6.51
CA ASN A 352 23.52 -28.05 -6.54
C ASN A 352 22.23 -27.24 -6.65
N ASP A 353 21.14 -27.79 -7.22
CA ASP A 353 19.96 -27.00 -7.59
C ASP A 353 18.69 -27.85 -7.66
N LYS A 354 18.40 -28.66 -6.62
CA LYS A 354 17.18 -29.48 -6.58
C LYS A 354 16.30 -29.13 -5.38
N CYS A 355 15.03 -28.85 -5.64
CA CYS A 355 14.03 -28.46 -4.65
C CYS A 355 12.87 -29.45 -4.60
N LEU A 356 12.29 -29.60 -3.41
CA LEU A 356 11.07 -30.37 -3.19
C LEU A 356 9.91 -29.75 -3.97
N THR A 357 9.36 -30.51 -4.91
CA THR A 357 8.41 -30.03 -5.92
C THR A 357 7.16 -30.86 -5.93
N VAL A 358 6.00 -30.20 -6.07
CA VAL A 358 4.70 -30.82 -6.30
C VAL A 358 4.37 -30.87 -7.79
N LYS A 359 3.92 -32.03 -8.27
CA LYS A 359 3.30 -32.20 -9.60
C LYS A 359 2.31 -33.35 -9.55
N ASN A 360 1.07 -33.09 -9.99
CA ASN A 360 -0.01 -34.08 -9.99
C ASN A 360 -0.14 -34.78 -8.62
N GLU A 361 -0.18 -33.98 -7.55
CA GLU A 361 -0.25 -34.43 -6.14
C GLU A 361 0.94 -35.24 -5.62
N LYS A 362 1.90 -35.61 -6.47
CA LYS A 362 3.12 -36.30 -6.07
C LYS A 362 4.23 -35.32 -5.74
N VAL A 363 5.08 -35.71 -4.80
CA VAL A 363 6.24 -34.93 -4.38
C VAL A 363 7.52 -35.60 -4.85
N PHE A 364 8.41 -34.82 -5.46
CA PHE A 364 9.69 -35.28 -6.01
C PHE A 364 10.71 -34.15 -6.01
N LEU A 365 11.96 -34.45 -6.33
CA LEU A 365 12.98 -33.42 -6.53
C LEU A 365 13.04 -32.98 -7.99
N SER A 366 12.99 -31.68 -8.21
CA SER A 366 13.22 -31.09 -9.53
C SER A 366 14.08 -29.84 -9.43
N GLN A 367 14.53 -29.32 -10.57
CA GLN A 367 15.36 -28.12 -10.58
C GLN A 367 14.63 -26.95 -9.90
N CYS A 368 15.32 -26.23 -9.00
CA CYS A 368 14.70 -25.09 -8.34
C CYS A 368 14.39 -24.00 -9.38
N ASN A 369 13.14 -23.51 -9.39
CA ASN A 369 12.66 -22.52 -10.34
C ASN A 369 11.87 -21.38 -9.70
N GLY A 370 11.66 -21.45 -8.38
CA GLY A 370 10.96 -20.42 -7.61
C GLY A 370 9.44 -20.40 -7.76
N ASN A 371 8.85 -21.39 -8.42
CA ASN A 371 7.41 -21.46 -8.58
C ASN A 371 6.69 -21.88 -7.30
N TRP A 372 5.41 -21.50 -7.18
CA TRP A 372 4.55 -21.83 -6.03
C TRP A 372 4.44 -23.33 -5.73
N ASN A 373 4.64 -24.20 -6.71
CA ASN A 373 4.63 -25.65 -6.51
C ASN A 373 5.93 -26.21 -5.87
N GLN A 374 6.94 -25.37 -5.69
CA GLN A 374 8.15 -25.67 -4.92
C GLN A 374 8.21 -24.92 -3.59
N THR A 375 7.23 -24.04 -3.35
CA THR A 375 7.17 -23.22 -2.15
C THR A 375 6.36 -23.94 -1.08
N TRP A 376 6.91 -23.93 0.13
CA TRP A 376 6.33 -24.56 1.30
C TRP A 376 6.31 -23.56 2.47
N GLY A 377 5.49 -23.83 3.48
CA GLY A 377 5.55 -23.13 4.76
C GLY A 377 5.34 -24.11 5.90
N LEU A 378 6.14 -23.99 6.95
CA LEU A 378 6.03 -24.82 8.14
C LEU A 378 5.13 -24.15 9.16
N ASP A 379 3.98 -24.76 9.43
CA ASP A 379 3.00 -24.20 10.36
C ASP A 379 3.28 -24.57 11.83
N ASN A 380 2.51 -23.96 12.74
CA ASN A 380 2.63 -24.19 14.18
C ASN A 380 2.24 -25.63 14.61
N TYR A 381 1.64 -26.42 13.72
CA TYR A 381 1.31 -27.82 13.95
C TYR A 381 2.37 -28.78 13.41
N GLN A 382 3.53 -28.24 13.01
CA GLN A 382 4.66 -28.98 12.44
C GLN A 382 4.35 -29.57 11.06
N ARG A 383 3.47 -28.94 10.29
CA ARG A 383 3.10 -29.44 8.94
C ARG A 383 3.71 -28.55 7.88
N TYR A 384 4.28 -29.16 6.85
CA TYR A 384 4.71 -28.43 5.66
C TYR A 384 3.54 -28.25 4.70
N LYS A 385 2.95 -27.05 4.71
CA LYS A 385 1.89 -26.65 3.79
C LYS A 385 2.48 -26.31 2.42
N SER A 386 1.99 -26.93 1.37
CA SER A 386 2.33 -26.58 -0.01
C SER A 386 1.65 -25.28 -0.41
N ARG A 387 2.33 -24.47 -1.23
CA ARG A 387 1.73 -23.29 -1.86
C ARG A 387 1.23 -23.55 -3.28
N SER A 388 1.23 -24.81 -3.72
CA SER A 388 0.63 -25.24 -5.00
C SER A 388 -0.89 -25.16 -5.02
N GLY A 389 -1.53 -25.11 -3.85
CA GLY A 389 -2.98 -25.04 -3.70
C GLY A 389 -3.37 -24.73 -2.25
N HIS A 390 -4.67 -24.59 -2.03
CA HIS A 390 -5.22 -24.22 -0.72
C HIS A 390 -5.24 -25.41 0.24
N ASP A 391 -4.64 -25.22 1.43
CA ASP A 391 -4.69 -26.17 2.55
C ASP A 391 -4.21 -27.61 2.24
N LEU A 392 -3.11 -27.70 1.47
CA LEU A 392 -2.46 -28.97 1.10
C LEU A 392 -1.17 -29.15 1.89
N CYS A 393 -0.96 -30.33 2.48
CA CYS A 393 0.16 -30.65 3.37
C CYS A 393 1.01 -31.82 2.84
N LEU A 394 2.32 -31.74 3.04
CA LEU A 394 3.27 -32.81 2.76
C LEU A 394 2.93 -34.04 3.61
N THR A 395 2.58 -35.14 2.95
CA THR A 395 2.01 -36.33 3.59
C THR A 395 2.81 -37.58 3.24
N VAL A 396 3.12 -38.38 4.27
CA VAL A 396 3.65 -39.74 4.11
C VAL A 396 2.51 -40.72 3.85
N GLN A 397 2.62 -41.46 2.76
CA GLN A 397 1.70 -42.52 2.36
C GLN A 397 2.05 -43.85 3.02
N ASP A 398 1.12 -44.81 3.03
CA ASP A 398 1.34 -46.15 3.60
C ASP A 398 2.49 -46.91 2.93
N ASP A 399 2.71 -46.66 1.63
CA ASP A 399 3.84 -47.21 0.87
C ASP A 399 5.15 -46.44 1.08
N LYS A 400 5.17 -45.50 2.03
CA LYS A 400 6.29 -44.62 2.40
C LYS A 400 6.67 -43.61 1.31
N SER A 401 5.86 -43.48 0.26
CA SER A 401 5.99 -42.39 -0.72
C SER A 401 5.46 -41.06 -0.18
N LEU A 402 5.71 -39.98 -0.92
CA LEU A 402 5.27 -38.64 -0.56
C LEU A 402 4.26 -38.09 -1.56
N SER A 403 3.20 -37.52 -1.02
CA SER A 403 2.18 -36.78 -1.75
C SER A 403 1.82 -35.49 -1.00
N ILE A 404 0.96 -34.69 -1.61
CA ILE A 404 0.21 -33.66 -0.92
C ILE A 404 -1.24 -34.12 -0.72
N GLU A 405 -1.78 -33.88 0.46
CA GLU A 405 -3.18 -34.15 0.79
C GLU A 405 -3.77 -32.99 1.57
N GLN A 406 -5.09 -32.98 1.78
CA GLN A 406 -5.72 -32.00 2.67
C GLN A 406 -5.03 -32.01 4.04
N CYS A 407 -4.70 -30.82 4.54
CA CYS A 407 -4.08 -30.67 5.85
C CYS A 407 -5.01 -31.18 6.96
N SER A 408 -4.46 -32.01 7.84
CA SER A 408 -5.13 -32.61 9.00
C SER A 408 -4.20 -32.60 10.21
N PHE A 409 -4.62 -33.20 11.32
CA PHE A 409 -3.77 -33.35 12.51
C PHE A 409 -3.00 -34.68 12.55
N ALA A 410 -3.04 -35.45 11.45
CA ALA A 410 -2.43 -36.76 11.36
C ALA A 410 -0.90 -36.70 11.49
N MET A 411 -0.32 -37.73 12.11
CA MET A 411 1.13 -37.77 12.39
C MET A 411 1.96 -37.93 11.13
N ASN A 412 1.40 -38.53 10.08
CA ASN A 412 2.01 -38.68 8.76
C ASN A 412 2.17 -37.35 7.98
N GLN A 413 1.63 -36.26 8.51
CA GLN A 413 1.78 -34.89 7.98
C GLN A 413 2.70 -34.01 8.84
N LYS A 414 3.25 -34.55 9.94
CA LYS A 414 4.07 -33.79 10.87
C LYS A 414 5.55 -34.06 10.66
N TRP A 415 6.33 -32.98 10.67
CA TRP A 415 7.72 -32.94 10.30
C TRP A 415 8.53 -32.10 11.29
N TYR A 416 9.77 -32.50 11.55
CA TYR A 416 10.69 -31.75 12.40
C TYR A 416 12.12 -31.91 11.92
N TRP A 417 12.98 -30.98 12.30
CA TRP A 417 14.37 -30.98 11.89
C TRP A 417 15.28 -31.55 12.98
N GLU A 418 16.28 -32.31 12.55
CA GLU A 418 17.44 -32.67 13.35
C GLU A 418 18.69 -32.34 12.52
N GLY A 419 19.31 -31.20 12.80
CA GLY A 419 20.41 -30.67 11.98
C GLY A 419 19.97 -30.32 10.55
N GLU A 420 20.49 -31.06 9.57
CA GLU A 420 20.15 -30.94 8.13
C GLU A 420 19.20 -32.06 7.67
N GLN A 421 18.64 -32.85 8.59
CA GLN A 421 17.75 -33.95 8.27
C GLN A 421 16.30 -33.56 8.58
N LEU A 422 15.41 -33.85 7.63
CA LEU A 422 13.97 -33.65 7.80
C LEU A 422 13.32 -34.97 8.19
N LEU A 423 12.79 -35.04 9.41
CA LEU A 423 12.24 -36.25 10.00
C LEU A 423 10.70 -36.18 10.08
N SER A 424 10.06 -37.32 9.84
CA SER A 424 8.61 -37.48 9.91
C SER A 424 8.20 -38.04 11.26
N ARG A 425 7.02 -37.65 11.74
CA ARG A 425 6.36 -38.30 12.88
C ARG A 425 5.47 -39.48 12.47
N PHE A 426 5.53 -39.91 11.22
CA PHE A 426 4.80 -41.08 10.73
C PHE A 426 4.99 -42.31 11.65
N ILE A 427 3.91 -43.05 11.87
CA ILE A 427 3.89 -44.26 12.72
C ILE A 427 3.22 -45.38 11.92
N ASP A 428 3.91 -46.49 11.75
CA ASP A 428 3.40 -47.73 11.11
C ASP A 428 3.30 -48.92 12.09
N GLY A 429 3.52 -48.66 13.38
CA GLY A 429 3.51 -49.68 14.44
C GLY A 429 4.85 -50.41 14.64
N SER A 430 5.87 -50.17 13.81
CA SER A 430 7.21 -50.77 13.99
C SER A 430 8.00 -50.18 15.16
N GLY A 431 7.67 -48.95 15.59
CA GLY A 431 8.47 -48.18 16.54
C GLY A 431 9.69 -47.49 15.93
N GLU A 432 9.88 -47.58 14.61
CA GLU A 432 10.97 -46.91 13.90
C GLU A 432 10.68 -45.41 13.70
N GLN A 433 11.75 -44.60 13.72
CA GLN A 433 11.70 -43.18 13.33
C GLN A 433 11.96 -43.09 11.83
N TYR A 434 11.27 -42.19 11.13
CA TYR A 434 11.34 -42.07 9.68
C TYR A 434 11.96 -40.73 9.26
N GLY A 435 12.87 -40.77 8.29
CA GLY A 435 13.52 -39.59 7.72
C GLY A 435 13.30 -39.47 6.22
N LEU A 436 13.24 -38.24 5.73
CA LEU A 436 13.16 -37.96 4.30
C LEU A 436 14.44 -38.42 3.60
N ASN A 437 14.28 -39.20 2.54
CA ASN A 437 15.37 -39.69 1.73
C ASN A 437 15.06 -39.49 0.25
N ALA A 438 16.05 -38.99 -0.47
CA ALA A 438 16.06 -38.82 -1.91
C ALA A 438 17.22 -39.63 -2.48
N SER A 439 16.88 -40.79 -3.03
CA SER A 439 17.79 -41.54 -3.92
C SER A 439 17.57 -41.09 -5.36
N SER A 440 18.49 -41.43 -6.27
CA SER A 440 18.62 -40.92 -7.65
C SER A 440 17.31 -40.66 -8.40
N ASP A 441 16.28 -41.50 -8.18
CA ASP A 441 14.97 -41.42 -8.83
C ASP A 441 13.76 -41.59 -7.88
N GLN A 442 13.97 -41.71 -6.57
CA GLN A 442 12.87 -41.95 -5.63
C GLN A 442 13.00 -41.12 -4.36
N LEU A 443 11.95 -40.34 -4.10
CA LEU A 443 11.74 -39.60 -2.88
C LEU A 443 10.75 -40.35 -1.99
N ASN A 444 11.18 -40.73 -0.80
CA ASN A 444 10.40 -41.52 0.16
C ASN A 444 10.86 -41.24 1.59
N VAL A 445 10.18 -41.82 2.57
CA VAL A 445 10.71 -41.91 3.94
C VAL A 445 11.34 -43.28 4.20
N VAL A 446 12.46 -43.28 4.90
CA VAL A 446 13.17 -44.51 5.31
C VAL A 446 13.44 -44.51 6.80
N PRO A 447 13.53 -45.69 7.44
CA PRO A 447 13.90 -45.78 8.85
C PRO A 447 15.25 -45.11 9.10
N VAL A 448 15.33 -44.29 10.15
CA VAL A 448 16.57 -43.67 10.60
C VAL A 448 17.41 -44.75 11.27
N ASN A 449 18.45 -45.22 10.58
CA ASN A 449 19.40 -46.18 11.11
C ASN A 449 20.83 -45.62 10.98
N ALA A 450 21.71 -46.00 11.91
CA ALA A 450 23.08 -45.47 11.97
C ALA A 450 23.92 -45.81 10.72
N GLU A 451 23.46 -46.74 9.88
CA GLU A 451 24.17 -47.23 8.69
C GLU A 451 23.77 -46.53 7.39
N LYS A 452 22.59 -45.88 7.29
CA LYS A 452 22.20 -45.09 6.12
C LYS A 452 22.05 -43.62 6.48
N ALA A 453 22.92 -42.81 5.89
CA ALA A 453 22.76 -41.36 5.92
C ALA A 453 21.48 -40.95 5.18
N LEU A 454 20.62 -40.20 5.86
CA LEU A 454 19.49 -39.52 5.24
C LEU A 454 19.97 -38.41 4.32
N THR A 455 19.17 -38.11 3.30
CA THR A 455 19.39 -36.94 2.45
C THR A 455 19.32 -35.67 3.29
N ARG A 456 20.33 -34.82 3.10
CA ARG A 456 20.38 -33.54 3.79
C ARG A 456 19.59 -32.49 3.01
N PHE A 457 18.84 -31.70 3.73
CA PHE A 457 18.02 -30.61 3.22
C PHE A 457 18.31 -29.32 3.97
N MET A 458 17.98 -28.22 3.33
CA MET A 458 18.03 -26.90 3.93
C MET A 458 16.81 -26.10 3.47
N PRO A 459 16.08 -25.43 4.39
CA PRO A 459 15.13 -24.41 3.99
C PRO A 459 15.88 -23.22 3.40
N ALA A 460 15.33 -22.60 2.37
CA ALA A 460 15.82 -21.34 1.83
C ALA A 460 14.64 -20.38 1.69
N LEU A 461 14.74 -19.15 2.18
CA LEU A 461 13.65 -18.18 2.06
C LEU A 461 13.31 -17.93 0.58
N ALA A 462 12.04 -18.06 0.26
CA ALA A 462 11.54 -17.79 -1.08
C ALA A 462 11.53 -16.28 -1.33
N LYS A 463 12.19 -15.84 -2.41
CA LYS A 463 11.98 -14.50 -2.96
C LYS A 463 10.69 -14.55 -3.77
N ILE A 464 9.69 -13.82 -3.30
CA ILE A 464 8.39 -13.70 -3.92
C ILE A 464 8.32 -12.29 -4.50
N ASP A 465 8.28 -12.21 -5.83
CA ASP A 465 8.19 -10.95 -6.59
C ASP A 465 6.73 -10.58 -6.92
#